data_AF-A0A6B1HDT5-F1
#
_entry.id   AF-A0A6B1HDT5-F1
#
_cell.length_a   1.000
_cell.length_b   1.000
_cell.length_c   1.000
_cell.angle_alpha   90.00
_cell.angle_beta   90.00
_cell.angle_gamma   90.00
#
_symmetry.space_group_name_H-M   'P 1'
#
loop_
_entity.id
_entity.type
_entity.pdbx_description
1 polymer ?
#
loop_
_entity_poly.entity_id
_entity_poly.type
_entity_poly.pdbx_seq_one_letter_code
_entity_poly.pdbx_strand_id
1 'polypeptide(L)'
;MTILAALRLGDVICMETSGKHDHLRARPAPVTAGAAMLLGSAVILVLTWAFGVDAVESNGARVFFVVLWGFLAYSAYTGAGWVRSATVAVFCIAILGFANAPSFVPAVQAMPIGDVVAKALAFAALVAFWSPPAHRWFATVKAARIAEGR
;
A
#
# COMPACT_ATOMS: atom_id res chain seq x y z
N MET A 1 38.22 -23.18 -0.13
CA MET A 1 36.90 -23.82 -0.32
C MET A 1 35.81 -22.98 0.35
N THR A 2 35.54 -21.77 -0.16
CA THR A 2 34.69 -20.80 0.58
C THR A 2 33.95 -19.82 -0.33
N ILE A 3 33.80 -20.14 -1.62
CA ILE A 3 33.00 -19.32 -2.57
C ILE A 3 31.77 -20.10 -3.06
N LEU A 4 31.83 -21.44 -3.06
CA LEU A 4 30.71 -22.29 -3.50
C LEU A 4 29.52 -22.35 -2.50
N ALA A 5 29.76 -22.03 -1.22
CA ALA A 5 28.71 -22.03 -0.20
C ALA A 5 27.80 -20.79 -0.26
N ALA A 6 28.33 -19.63 -0.71
CA ALA A 6 27.57 -18.39 -0.83
C ALA A 6 26.60 -18.44 -2.03
N LEU A 7 27.00 -19.10 -3.13
CA LEU A 7 26.13 -19.28 -4.29
C LEU A 7 24.93 -20.20 -3.98
N ARG A 8 25.10 -21.20 -3.12
CA ARG A 8 23.98 -22.05 -2.70
C ARG A 8 23.00 -21.41 -1.72
N LEU A 9 23.41 -20.38 -0.96
CA LEU A 9 22.45 -19.63 -0.12
C LEU A 9 21.60 -18.64 -0.93
N GLY A 10 22.11 -18.14 -2.06
CA GLY A 10 21.34 -17.26 -2.95
C GLY A 10 20.17 -17.96 -3.63
N ASP A 11 20.32 -19.25 -3.96
CA ASP A 11 19.29 -20.03 -4.66
C ASP A 11 18.20 -20.58 -3.72
N VAL A 12 18.49 -20.77 -2.43
CA VAL A 12 17.55 -21.40 -1.47
C VAL A 12 16.50 -20.42 -0.93
N ILE A 13 16.71 -19.10 -1.05
CA ILE A 13 15.69 -18.10 -0.65
C ILE A 13 14.57 -17.96 -1.70
N CYS A 14 14.68 -18.67 -2.84
CA CYS A 14 13.66 -18.65 -3.89
C CYS A 14 12.58 -19.73 -3.76
N MET A 15 12.56 -20.52 -2.69
CA MET A 15 11.68 -21.69 -2.64
C MET A 15 11.04 -21.94 -1.28
N GLU A 16 10.15 -21.03 -0.84
CA GLU A 16 9.02 -21.45 -0.01
C GLU A 16 7.92 -20.38 0.00
N THR A 17 6.92 -20.55 -0.88
CA THR A 17 5.49 -20.28 -0.63
C THR A 17 4.68 -20.74 -1.85
N SER A 18 4.38 -22.04 -1.88
CA SER A 18 3.10 -22.58 -2.35
C SER A 18 2.67 -22.35 -3.82
N GLY A 19 3.24 -23.16 -4.74
CA GLY A 19 2.53 -24.29 -5.36
C GLY A 19 1.25 -24.11 -6.21
N LYS A 20 0.79 -22.90 -6.56
CA LYS A 20 -0.31 -22.73 -7.53
C LYS A 20 -0.31 -21.42 -8.34
N HIS A 21 0.82 -20.71 -8.39
CA HIS A 21 0.93 -19.40 -9.05
C HIS A 21 2.17 -19.27 -9.97
N ASP A 22 2.68 -20.38 -10.50
CA ASP A 22 3.89 -20.45 -11.34
C ASP A 22 3.77 -19.75 -12.72
N HIS A 23 2.73 -18.95 -12.93
CA HIS A 23 2.52 -18.20 -14.17
C HIS A 23 2.51 -16.67 -13.99
N LEU A 24 2.63 -16.17 -12.75
CA LEU A 24 2.70 -14.73 -12.51
C LEU A 24 4.14 -14.25 -12.61
N ARG A 25 4.44 -13.45 -13.64
CA ARG A 25 5.73 -12.76 -13.80
C ARG A 25 6.19 -12.13 -12.47
N ALA A 26 7.50 -12.16 -12.24
CA ALA A 26 8.13 -11.50 -11.10
C ALA A 26 7.59 -10.07 -10.90
N ARG A 27 7.31 -9.72 -9.63
CA ARG A 27 6.72 -8.43 -9.27
C ARG A 27 7.69 -7.31 -9.66
N PRO A 28 7.27 -6.30 -10.42
CA PRO A 28 8.15 -5.19 -10.77
C PRO A 28 8.37 -4.29 -9.55
N ALA A 29 9.56 -3.67 -9.47
CA ALA A 29 9.96 -2.82 -8.34
C ALA A 29 8.94 -1.73 -7.94
N PRO A 30 8.19 -1.08 -8.88
CA PRO A 30 7.18 -0.10 -8.49
C PRO A 30 5.99 -0.68 -7.73
N VAL A 31 5.66 -1.96 -7.93
CA VAL A 31 4.58 -2.64 -7.18
C VAL A 31 5.04 -2.94 -5.76
N THR A 32 6.26 -3.45 -5.59
CA THR A 32 6.83 -3.72 -4.26
C THR A 32 7.06 -2.42 -3.49
N ALA A 33 7.60 -1.39 -4.13
CA ALA A 33 7.79 -0.07 -3.53
C ALA A 33 6.46 0.57 -3.15
N GLY A 34 5.45 0.54 -4.03
CA GLY A 34 4.13 1.08 -3.73
C GLY A 34 3.42 0.34 -2.59
N ALA A 35 3.53 -0.99 -2.54
CA ALA A 35 2.99 -1.78 -1.42
C ALA A 35 3.71 -1.44 -0.10
N ALA A 36 5.03 -1.28 -0.13
CA ALA A 36 5.80 -0.87 1.04
C ALA A 36 5.45 0.56 1.49
N MET A 37 5.18 1.48 0.57
CA MET A 37 4.72 2.84 0.87
C MET A 37 3.35 2.84 1.55
N LEU A 38 2.39 2.03 1.07
CA LEU A 38 1.08 1.88 1.71
C LEU A 38 1.18 1.26 3.11
N LEU A 39 2.06 0.25 3.27
CA LEU A 39 2.34 -0.33 4.59
C LEU A 39 2.99 0.71 5.51
N GLY A 40 3.90 1.52 4.96
CA GLY A 40 4.51 2.66 5.65
C GLY A 40 3.48 3.67 6.13
N SER A 41 2.45 3.98 5.33
CA SER A 41 1.32 4.83 5.75
C SER A 41 0.61 4.26 6.99
N ALA A 42 0.37 2.94 7.04
CA ALA A 42 -0.23 2.29 8.21
C ALA A 42 0.68 2.42 9.45
N VAL A 43 1.98 2.17 9.30
CA VAL A 43 2.96 2.27 10.39
C VAL A 43 3.06 3.69 10.93
N ILE A 44 3.14 4.69 10.04
CA ILE A 44 3.23 6.11 10.45
C ILE A 44 1.97 6.52 11.23
N LEU A 45 0.79 6.10 10.79
CA LEU A 45 -0.45 6.37 11.54
C LEU A 45 -0.45 5.71 12.93
N VAL A 46 0.05 4.47 13.04
CA VAL A 46 0.22 3.80 14.34
C VAL A 46 1.20 4.55 15.23
N LEU A 47 2.35 4.97 14.71
CA LEU A 47 3.36 5.72 15.48
C LEU A 47 2.81 7.09 15.92
N THR A 48 2.11 7.78 15.04
CA THR A 48 1.49 9.08 15.33
C THR A 48 0.45 8.98 16.43
N TRP A 49 -0.25 7.85 16.51
CA TRP A 49 -1.15 7.55 17.61
C TRP A 49 -0.40 7.16 18.89
N ALA A 50 0.56 6.22 18.81
CA ALA A 50 1.29 5.71 19.96
C ALA A 50 2.08 6.80 20.72
N PHE A 51 2.49 7.86 20.02
CA PHE A 51 3.22 8.99 20.58
C PHE A 51 2.42 10.31 20.60
N GLY A 52 1.15 10.30 20.22
CA GLY A 52 0.29 11.49 20.14
C GLY A 52 -0.49 11.76 21.43
N VAL A 53 -0.69 13.03 21.76
CA VAL A 53 -1.30 13.50 23.03
C VAL A 53 -2.82 13.30 23.08
N ASP A 54 -3.49 13.15 21.93
CA ASP A 54 -4.96 13.08 21.80
C ASP A 54 -5.49 11.65 21.62
N ALA A 55 -5.04 10.71 22.45
CA ALA A 55 -5.22 9.28 22.25
C ALA A 55 -6.64 8.72 22.51
N VAL A 56 -7.62 9.53 22.93
CA VAL A 56 -8.84 8.97 23.56
C VAL A 56 -10.15 9.18 22.78
N GLU A 57 -10.30 10.19 21.92
CA GLU A 57 -11.66 10.57 21.45
C GLU A 57 -12.18 9.87 20.19
N SER A 58 -11.39 9.06 19.46
CA SER A 58 -11.87 8.40 18.23
C SER A 58 -11.06 7.16 17.84
N ASN A 59 -11.12 6.10 18.66
CA ASN A 59 -10.34 4.88 18.40
C ASN A 59 -10.86 4.09 17.18
N GLY A 60 -12.17 4.08 16.93
CA GLY A 60 -12.77 3.29 15.85
C GLY A 60 -12.35 3.73 14.44
N ALA A 61 -12.45 5.04 14.16
CA ALA A 61 -12.09 5.57 12.84
C ALA A 61 -10.58 5.45 12.57
N ARG A 62 -9.75 5.64 13.59
CA ARG A 62 -8.29 5.55 13.48
C ARG A 62 -7.82 4.12 13.18
N VAL A 63 -8.35 3.14 13.91
CA VAL A 63 -8.06 1.72 13.68
C VAL A 63 -8.51 1.29 12.29
N PHE A 64 -9.70 1.75 11.84
CA PHE A 64 -10.18 1.49 10.49
C PHE A 64 -9.20 1.96 9.42
N PHE A 65 -8.66 3.17 9.52
CA PHE A 65 -7.69 3.68 8.53
C PHE A 65 -6.37 2.90 8.53
N VAL A 66 -5.83 2.53 9.69
CA VAL A 66 -4.62 1.71 9.78
C VAL A 66 -4.83 0.35 9.08
N VAL A 67 -5.93 -0.32 9.42
CA VAL A 67 -6.28 -1.62 8.82
C VAL A 67 -6.52 -1.47 7.32
N LEU A 68 -7.19 -0.39 6.89
CA LEU A 68 -7.43 -0.09 5.49
C LEU A 68 -6.12 0.04 4.71
N TRP A 69 -5.14 0.80 5.21
CA TRP A 69 -3.84 0.96 4.55
C TRP A 69 -3.05 -0.37 4.49
N GLY A 70 -3.06 -1.15 5.58
CA GLY A 70 -2.44 -2.48 5.60
C GLY A 70 -3.11 -3.44 4.60
N PHE A 71 -4.44 -3.41 4.52
CA PHE A 71 -5.20 -4.21 3.57
C PHE A 71 -4.94 -3.79 2.11
N LEU A 72 -4.83 -2.49 1.84
CA LEU A 72 -4.46 -1.97 0.53
C LEU A 72 -3.02 -2.37 0.16
N ALA A 73 -2.09 -2.36 1.10
CA ALA A 73 -0.71 -2.82 0.87
C ALA A 73 -0.66 -4.30 0.49
N TYR A 74 -1.35 -5.15 1.24
CA TYR A 74 -1.46 -6.58 0.95
C TYR A 74 -2.14 -6.84 -0.40
N SER A 75 -3.23 -6.13 -0.68
CA SER A 75 -3.97 -6.23 -1.94
C SER A 75 -3.11 -5.76 -3.13
N ALA A 76 -2.29 -4.72 -2.96
CA ALA A 76 -1.36 -4.25 -3.99
C ALA A 76 -0.33 -5.32 -4.31
N TYR A 77 0.25 -5.90 -3.26
CA TYR A 77 1.29 -6.92 -3.35
C TYR A 77 0.81 -8.21 -4.01
N THR A 78 -0.45 -8.58 -3.79
CA THR A 78 -1.09 -9.75 -4.41
C THR A 78 -1.61 -9.49 -5.83
N GLY A 79 -1.54 -8.25 -6.31
CA GLY A 79 -1.92 -7.90 -7.68
C GLY A 79 -3.41 -7.58 -7.85
N ALA A 80 -4.09 -7.13 -6.81
CA ALA A 80 -5.47 -6.69 -6.91
C ALA A 80 -5.57 -5.34 -7.65
N GLY A 81 -6.16 -5.35 -8.85
CA GLY A 81 -6.27 -4.14 -9.69
C GLY A 81 -7.13 -3.02 -9.09
N TRP A 82 -8.06 -3.35 -8.19
CA TRP A 82 -8.97 -2.39 -7.56
C TRP A 82 -8.28 -1.46 -6.55
N VAL A 83 -7.06 -1.80 -6.11
CA VAL A 83 -6.29 -1.00 -5.12
C VAL A 83 -6.09 0.43 -5.60
N ARG A 84 -5.81 0.61 -6.91
CA ARG A 84 -5.68 1.93 -7.53
C ARG A 84 -6.95 2.77 -7.34
N SER A 85 -8.11 2.19 -7.62
CA SER A 85 -9.41 2.85 -7.47
C SER A 85 -9.75 3.13 -6.01
N ALA A 86 -9.45 2.21 -5.10
CA ALA A 86 -9.70 2.40 -3.67
C ALA A 86 -8.81 3.50 -3.09
N THR A 87 -7.53 3.55 -3.44
CA THR A 87 -6.63 4.64 -3.00
C THR A 87 -7.11 5.99 -3.54
N VAL A 88 -7.58 6.08 -4.79
CA VAL A 88 -8.21 7.31 -5.33
C VAL A 88 -9.45 7.70 -4.52
N ALA A 89 -10.32 6.74 -4.20
CA ALA A 89 -11.54 7.02 -3.42
C ALA A 89 -11.22 7.59 -2.02
N VAL A 90 -10.18 7.08 -1.36
CA VAL A 90 -9.70 7.62 -0.08
C VAL A 90 -9.28 9.08 -0.22
N PHE A 91 -8.58 9.44 -1.31
CA PHE A 91 -8.23 10.85 -1.57
C PHE A 91 -9.47 11.71 -1.88
N CYS A 92 -10.43 11.22 -2.66
CA CYS A 92 -11.67 11.96 -2.92
C CYS A 92 -12.45 12.25 -1.63
N ILE A 93 -12.55 11.28 -0.73
CA ILE A 93 -13.20 11.46 0.58
C ILE A 93 -12.44 12.51 1.40
N ALA A 94 -11.10 12.46 1.39
CA ALA A 94 -10.29 13.46 2.10
C ALA A 94 -10.52 14.88 1.53
N ILE A 95 -10.55 15.04 0.21
CA ILE A 95 -10.83 16.32 -0.46
C ILE A 95 -12.24 16.84 -0.12
N LEU A 96 -13.25 15.97 -0.13
CA LEU A 96 -14.61 16.33 0.28
C LEU A 96 -14.66 16.77 1.75
N GLY A 97 -13.88 16.14 2.62
CA GLY A 97 -13.72 16.57 4.02
C GLY A 97 -13.20 18.01 4.12
N PHE A 98 -12.20 18.36 3.30
CA PHE A 98 -11.67 19.73 3.25
C PHE A 98 -12.64 20.73 2.63
N ALA A 99 -13.37 20.35 1.58
CA ALA A 99 -14.32 21.22 0.91
C ALA A 99 -15.52 21.59 1.81
N ASN A 100 -15.89 20.68 2.72
CA ASN A 100 -16.94 20.91 3.71
C ASN A 100 -16.42 21.57 5.00
N ALA A 101 -15.12 21.82 5.14
CA ALA A 101 -14.57 22.53 6.28
C ALA A 101 -14.89 24.04 6.17
N PRO A 102 -15.22 24.72 7.28
CA PRO A 102 -15.54 26.15 7.26
C PRO A 102 -14.39 27.03 6.76
N SER A 103 -13.15 26.53 6.82
CA SER A 103 -11.98 27.15 6.18
C SER A 103 -10.86 26.13 5.95
N PHE A 104 -10.18 26.23 4.82
CA PHE A 104 -9.13 25.28 4.40
C PHE A 104 -7.86 25.38 5.25
N VAL A 105 -7.37 26.60 5.47
CA VAL A 105 -6.07 26.84 6.15
C VAL A 105 -6.05 26.31 7.59
N PRO A 106 -7.06 26.57 8.44
CA PRO A 106 -7.11 26.00 9.79
C PRO A 106 -7.32 24.49 9.80
N ALA A 107 -8.09 23.95 8.85
CA ALA A 107 -8.32 22.51 8.73
C ALA A 107 -7.04 21.74 8.38
N VAL A 108 -6.17 22.30 7.56
CA VAL A 108 -4.85 21.73 7.25
C VAL A 108 -3.89 21.85 8.43
N GLN A 109 -3.90 22.99 9.14
CA GLN A 109 -3.05 23.20 10.32
C GLN A 109 -3.43 22.29 11.50
N ALA A 110 -4.69 21.90 11.61
CA ALA A 110 -5.17 20.97 12.63
C ALA A 110 -4.86 19.50 12.33
N MET A 111 -4.34 19.16 11.14
CA MET A 111 -4.01 17.78 10.82
C MET A 111 -2.75 17.30 11.52
N PRO A 112 -2.76 16.12 12.15
CA PRO A 112 -1.54 15.53 12.70
C PRO A 112 -0.55 15.27 11.57
N ILE A 113 0.71 15.65 11.78
CA ILE A 113 1.79 15.54 10.79
C ILE A 113 1.86 14.12 10.20
N GLY A 114 1.66 13.10 11.03
CA GLY A 114 1.62 11.72 10.57
C GLY A 114 0.57 11.40 9.52
N ASP A 115 -0.60 12.04 9.59
CA ASP A 115 -1.65 11.84 8.60
C ASP A 115 -1.31 12.51 7.26
N VAL A 116 -0.63 13.66 7.31
CA VAL A 116 -0.06 14.32 6.11
C VAL A 116 0.99 13.42 5.46
N VAL A 117 1.92 12.88 6.25
CA VAL A 117 2.99 12.00 5.74
C VAL A 117 2.41 10.69 5.19
N ALA A 118 1.44 10.08 5.89
CA ALA A 118 0.77 8.87 5.44
C ALA A 118 0.06 9.07 4.10
N LYS A 119 -0.62 10.21 3.92
CA LYS A 119 -1.26 10.59 2.65
C LYS A 119 -0.23 10.88 1.56
N ALA A 120 0.90 11.52 1.86
CA ALA A 120 1.97 11.73 0.89
C ALA A 120 2.57 10.41 0.38
N LEU A 121 2.82 9.45 1.27
CA LEU A 121 3.28 8.11 0.90
C LEU A 121 2.23 7.36 0.06
N ALA A 122 0.95 7.45 0.43
CA ALA A 122 -0.12 6.84 -0.34
C ALA A 122 -0.23 7.42 -1.75
N PHE A 123 0.02 8.73 -1.92
CA PHE A 123 0.07 9.38 -3.22
C PHE A 123 1.28 8.90 -4.03
N ALA A 124 2.46 8.79 -3.43
CA ALA A 124 3.64 8.24 -4.09
C ALA A 124 3.41 6.77 -4.53
N ALA A 125 2.76 5.96 -3.68
CA ALA A 125 2.36 4.60 -4.01
C ALA A 125 1.40 4.58 -5.22
N LEU A 126 0.44 5.49 -5.25
CA LEU A 126 -0.51 5.63 -6.34
C LEU A 126 0.22 5.89 -7.67
N VAL A 127 1.14 6.85 -7.68
CA VAL A 127 1.96 7.17 -8.85
C VAL A 127 2.80 5.95 -9.27
N ALA A 128 3.40 5.24 -8.32
CA ALA A 128 4.15 4.02 -8.60
C ALA A 128 3.29 2.92 -9.26
N PHE A 129 2.03 2.75 -8.82
CA PHE A 129 1.10 1.79 -9.42
C PHE A 129 0.59 2.18 -10.81
N TRP A 130 0.62 3.47 -11.14
CA TRP A 130 0.30 3.98 -12.47
C TRP A 130 1.46 3.87 -13.46
N SER A 131 2.67 3.55 -13.00
CA SER A 131 3.80 3.36 -13.88
C SER A 131 3.55 2.25 -14.92
N PRO A 132 4.07 2.37 -16.15
CA PRO A 132 3.92 1.35 -17.19
C PRO A 132 4.25 -0.09 -16.76
N PRO A 133 5.34 -0.37 -16.01
CA PRO A 133 5.64 -1.73 -15.56
C PRO A 133 4.59 -2.27 -14.57
N ALA A 134 4.12 -1.44 -13.63
CA ALA A 134 3.08 -1.85 -12.68
C ALA A 134 1.74 -2.10 -13.39
N HIS A 135 1.36 -1.21 -14.31
CA HIS A 135 0.11 -1.33 -15.06
C HIS A 135 0.05 -2.64 -15.86
N ARG A 136 1.11 -2.96 -16.59
CA ARG A 136 1.22 -4.21 -17.36
C ARG A 136 1.17 -5.43 -16.44
N TRP A 137 1.86 -5.39 -15.31
CA TRP A 137 1.86 -6.49 -14.36
C TRP A 137 0.48 -6.77 -13.77
N PHE A 138 -0.24 -5.75 -13.31
CA PHE A 138 -1.63 -5.91 -12.84
C PHE A 138 -2.56 -6.47 -13.93
N ALA A 139 -2.37 -6.08 -15.20
CA ALA A 139 -3.14 -6.64 -16.31
C ALA A 139 -2.83 -8.14 -16.53
N THR A 140 -1.56 -8.54 -16.44
CA THR A 140 -1.17 -9.96 -16.52
C THR A 140 -1.72 -10.79 -15.37
N VAL A 141 -1.69 -10.28 -14.15
CA VAL A 141 -2.28 -10.95 -12.98
C VAL A 141 -3.79 -11.12 -13.15
N LYS A 142 -4.48 -10.08 -13.63
CA LYS A 142 -5.91 -10.14 -13.90
C LYS A 142 -6.24 -11.21 -14.95
N ALA A 143 -5.46 -11.28 -16.04
CA ALA A 143 -5.66 -12.26 -17.10
C ALA A 143 -5.45 -13.70 -16.59
N ALA A 144 -4.39 -13.94 -15.81
CA ALA A 144 -4.11 -15.25 -15.23
C ALA A 144 -5.23 -15.72 -14.29
N ARG A 145 -5.73 -14.85 -13.40
CA ARG A 145 -6.84 -15.19 -12.49
C ARG A 145 -8.15 -15.51 -13.22
N ILE A 146 -8.41 -14.88 -14.37
CA ILE A 146 -9.58 -15.19 -15.20
C ILE A 146 -9.42 -16.56 -15.87
N ALA A 147 -8.19 -16.92 -16.28
CA ALA A 147 -7.90 -18.21 -16.90
C ALA A 147 -8.00 -19.37 -15.89
N GLU A 148 -7.60 -19.17 -14.63
CA GLU A 148 -7.70 -20.17 -13.55
C GLU A 148 -9.14 -20.38 -13.03
N GLY A 149 -10.04 -19.43 -13.28
CA GLY A 149 -11.45 -19.48 -12.87
C GLY A 149 -12.40 -20.11 -13.90
N ARG A 150 -11.87 -20.71 -14.97
CA ARG A 150 -12.59 -21.56 -15.94
C ARG A 150 -12.19 -23.01 -15.74
#